data_AF-A0A1D8MJJ0-F1
#
_entry.id   AF-A0A1D8MJJ0-F1
#
_cell.length_a   1.000
_cell.length_b   1.000
_cell.length_c   1.000
_cell.angle_alpha   90.00
_cell.angle_beta   90.00
_cell.angle_gamma   90.00
#
_symmetry.space_group_name_H-M   'P 1'
#
loop_
_entity.id
_entity.type
_entity.pdbx_description
1 polymer ?
#
loop_
_entity_poly.entity_id
_entity_poly.type
_entity_poly.pdbx_seq_one_letter_code
_entity_poly.pdbx_strand_id
1 'polypeptide(L)'
;TIKYAIDNGAKAVVLMSHLGRPDGKVNPKYSLKPVVPVLEKLLGKSVTFTEDCVGPQTEETVNKASDGQVILLENLRFHAEEEGSSKDAEGKKVKADKADVDAFRKGLTALGDVYVNDAFGTAHRAHSSMVGVDLPQKAAGFLVKKELEYFAKALESPARPFLAILGG
;
A
#
# COMPACT_ATOMS: atom_id res chain seq x y z
N THR A 1 4.85 10.78 -6.68
CA THR A 1 5.22 10.45 -5.29
C THR A 1 6.56 9.76 -5.22
N ILE A 2 6.73 8.62 -5.91
CA ILE A 2 7.99 7.85 -5.94
C ILE A 2 9.20 8.72 -6.32
N LYS A 3 9.18 9.36 -7.50
CA LYS A 3 10.28 10.22 -7.97
C LYS A 3 10.64 11.32 -6.97
N TYR A 4 9.63 12.02 -6.44
CA TYR A 4 9.82 13.04 -5.41
C TYR A 4 10.56 12.52 -4.18
N ALA A 5 10.21 11.33 -3.67
CA ALA A 5 10.92 10.75 -2.52
C ALA A 5 12.39 10.47 -2.85
N ILE A 6 12.69 9.92 -4.04
CA ILE A 6 14.05 9.66 -4.50
C ILE A 6 14.83 10.98 -4.65
N ASP A 7 14.25 11.97 -5.33
CA ASP A 7 14.88 13.27 -5.61
C ASP A 7 15.15 14.08 -4.33
N ASN A 8 14.44 13.77 -3.24
CA ASN A 8 14.63 14.38 -1.91
C ASN A 8 15.46 13.49 -0.96
N GLY A 9 16.22 12.54 -1.50
CA GLY A 9 17.25 11.82 -0.72
C GLY A 9 16.71 10.69 0.16
N ALA A 10 15.55 10.10 -0.17
CA ALA A 10 15.11 8.88 0.50
C ALA A 10 16.16 7.76 0.33
N LYS A 11 16.56 7.11 1.43
CA LYS A 11 17.46 5.94 1.41
C LYS A 11 16.89 4.84 0.51
N ALA A 12 15.61 4.53 0.68
CA ALA A 12 14.85 3.59 -0.12
C ALA A 12 13.38 4.01 -0.21
N VAL A 13 12.68 3.56 -1.24
CA VAL A 13 11.24 3.71 -1.40
C VAL A 13 10.60 2.33 -1.46
N VAL A 14 9.96 1.93 -0.36
CA VAL A 14 9.27 0.65 -0.24
C VAL A 14 7.81 0.81 -0.66
N LEU A 15 7.40 0.07 -1.68
CA LEU A 15 6.07 0.10 -2.27
C LEU A 15 5.30 -1.14 -1.82
N MET A 16 4.14 -0.90 -1.21
CA MET A 16 3.21 -1.95 -0.79
C MET A 16 1.87 -1.76 -1.52
N SER A 17 1.27 -2.84 -2.01
CA SER A 17 0.01 -2.78 -2.76
C SER A 17 -0.71 -4.13 -2.74
N HIS A 18 -1.87 -4.21 -3.38
CA HIS A 18 -2.56 -5.45 -3.63
C HIS A 18 -3.08 -5.53 -5.06
N LEU A 19 -3.34 -6.75 -5.52
CA LEU A 19 -3.99 -7.04 -6.78
C LEU A 19 -5.08 -8.08 -6.59
N GLY A 20 -6.26 -7.84 -7.17
CA GLY A 20 -7.37 -8.78 -7.15
C GLY A 20 -7.90 -9.11 -5.75
N ARG A 21 -8.41 -10.34 -5.62
CA ARG A 21 -9.00 -10.90 -4.39
C ARG A 21 -8.42 -12.30 -4.14
N PRO A 22 -7.19 -12.37 -3.61
CA PRO A 22 -6.56 -13.64 -3.23
C PRO A 22 -7.13 -14.25 -1.92
N ASP A 23 -7.99 -13.53 -1.20
CA ASP A 23 -8.69 -14.00 0.00
C ASP A 23 -7.74 -14.57 1.08
N GLY A 24 -6.57 -13.95 1.28
CA GLY A 24 -5.58 -14.32 2.30
C GLY A 24 -4.74 -15.55 1.95
N LYS A 25 -4.59 -15.87 0.66
CA LYS A 25 -3.80 -17.01 0.18
C LYS A 25 -2.89 -16.61 -0.98
N VAL A 26 -1.68 -17.15 -1.00
CA VAL A 26 -0.75 -16.95 -2.12
C VAL A 26 -1.38 -17.51 -3.41
N ASN A 27 -1.48 -16.65 -4.42
CA ASN A 27 -2.01 -17.03 -5.73
C ASN A 27 -1.19 -16.36 -6.83
N PRO A 28 -0.42 -17.11 -7.63
CA PRO A 28 0.45 -16.56 -8.68
C PRO A 28 -0.27 -15.64 -9.68
N LYS A 29 -1.58 -15.87 -9.92
CA LYS A 29 -2.41 -15.01 -10.79
C LYS A 29 -2.47 -13.56 -10.31
N TYR A 30 -2.36 -13.35 -9.00
CA TYR A 30 -2.47 -12.04 -8.36
C TYR A 30 -1.12 -11.53 -7.85
N SER A 31 -0.01 -12.13 -8.26
CA SER A 31 1.33 -11.63 -7.93
C SER A 31 1.54 -10.23 -8.54
N LEU A 32 2.26 -9.37 -7.82
CA LEU A 32 2.68 -8.05 -8.29
C LEU A 32 3.98 -8.11 -9.11
N LYS A 33 4.65 -9.26 -9.19
CA LYS A 33 5.89 -9.45 -9.96
C LYS A 33 5.81 -8.94 -11.41
N PRO A 34 4.70 -9.10 -12.17
CA PRO A 34 4.58 -8.55 -13.52
C PRO A 34 4.62 -7.01 -13.60
N VAL A 35 4.40 -6.30 -12.48
CA VAL A 35 4.45 -4.83 -12.41
C VAL A 35 5.90 -4.33 -12.46
N VAL A 36 6.86 -5.12 -11.97
CA VAL A 36 8.28 -4.77 -11.88
C VAL A 36 8.84 -4.23 -13.21
N PRO A 37 8.83 -4.96 -14.34
CA PRO A 37 9.43 -4.47 -15.58
C PRO A 37 8.77 -3.20 -16.13
N VAL A 38 7.47 -3.02 -15.87
CA VAL A 38 6.74 -1.80 -16.27
C VAL A 38 7.18 -0.62 -15.42
N LEU A 39 7.29 -0.82 -14.10
CA LEU A 39 7.73 0.22 -13.17
C LEU A 39 9.18 0.62 -13.44
N GLU A 40 10.07 -0.35 -13.68
CA GLU A 40 11.46 -0.10 -14.06
C GLU A 40 11.56 0.77 -15.31
N LYS A 41 10.79 0.43 -16.36
CA LYS A 41 10.74 1.21 -17.60
C LYS A 41 10.27 2.65 -17.36
N LEU A 42 9.27 2.86 -16.51
CA LEU A 42 8.70 4.19 -16.23
C LEU A 42 9.60 5.05 -15.32
N LEU A 43 10.37 4.41 -14.44
CA LEU A 43 11.30 5.07 -13.54
C LEU A 43 12.69 5.27 -14.16
N GLY A 44 13.09 4.43 -15.11
CA GLY A 44 14.47 4.37 -15.60
C GLY A 44 15.45 3.86 -14.53
N LYS A 45 14.97 3.09 -13.55
CA LYS A 45 15.73 2.57 -12.41
C LYS A 45 15.31 1.13 -12.12
N SER A 46 16.23 0.31 -11.63
CA SER A 46 15.92 -1.05 -11.17
C SER A 46 14.92 -1.04 -10.01
N VAL A 47 14.03 -2.03 -9.98
CA VAL A 47 13.08 -2.24 -8.89
C VAL A 47 13.34 -3.62 -8.31
N THR A 48 13.71 -3.66 -7.04
CA THR A 48 13.87 -4.92 -6.31
C THR A 48 12.49 -5.45 -5.92
N PHE A 49 12.23 -6.72 -6.21
CA PHE A 49 11.00 -7.39 -5.82
C PHE A 49 11.25 -8.33 -4.64
N THR A 50 10.41 -8.29 -3.62
CA THR A 50 10.43 -9.26 -2.52
C THR A 50 9.29 -10.24 -2.71
N GLU A 51 9.54 -11.54 -2.49
CA GLU A 51 8.54 -12.60 -2.65
C GLU A 51 7.49 -12.61 -1.51
N ASP A 52 7.69 -11.77 -0.49
CA ASP A 52 6.74 -11.50 0.59
C ASP A 52 6.71 -9.98 0.91
N CYS A 53 5.74 -9.53 1.72
CA CYS A 53 5.56 -8.15 2.15
C CYS A 53 5.98 -7.89 3.60
N VAL A 54 6.22 -8.94 4.39
CA VAL A 54 6.72 -8.84 5.77
C VAL A 54 7.77 -9.93 6.01
N GLY A 55 8.40 -9.91 7.19
CA GLY A 55 9.29 -10.97 7.66
C GLY A 55 10.78 -10.72 7.39
N PRO A 56 11.66 -11.61 7.90
CA PRO A 56 13.09 -11.33 8.04
C PRO A 56 13.81 -11.06 6.70
N GLN A 57 13.45 -11.78 5.64
CA GLN A 57 14.06 -11.61 4.31
C GLN A 57 13.68 -10.26 3.68
N THR A 58 12.43 -9.85 3.86
CA THR A 58 11.91 -8.56 3.39
C THR A 58 12.61 -7.41 4.14
N GLU A 59 12.70 -7.52 5.47
CA GLU A 59 13.39 -6.56 6.32
C GLU A 59 14.89 -6.45 5.98
N GLU A 60 15.57 -7.58 5.78
CA GLU A 60 16.97 -7.59 5.38
C GLU A 60 17.18 -6.88 4.03
N THR A 61 16.29 -7.14 3.06
CA THR A 61 16.32 -6.50 1.73
C THR A 61 16.13 -4.98 1.84
N VAL A 62 15.14 -4.54 2.62
CA VAL A 62 14.87 -3.11 2.87
C VAL A 62 16.04 -2.44 3.60
N ASN A 63 16.60 -3.09 4.61
CA ASN A 63 17.67 -2.52 5.42
C ASN A 63 18.98 -2.32 4.65
N LYS A 64 19.29 -3.23 3.72
CA LYS A 64 20.44 -3.14 2.81
C LYS A 64 20.26 -2.11 1.71
N ALA A 65 19.03 -1.65 1.46
CA ALA A 65 18.76 -0.74 0.38
C ALA A 65 19.40 0.63 0.60
N SER A 66 19.85 1.26 -0.47
CA SER A 66 20.53 2.57 -0.42
C SER A 66 20.27 3.35 -1.71
N ASP A 67 20.68 4.62 -1.73
CA ASP A 67 20.69 5.47 -2.93
C ASP A 67 19.33 5.51 -3.67
N GLY A 68 18.24 5.68 -2.90
CA GLY A 68 16.89 5.77 -3.42
C GLY A 68 16.45 4.51 -4.17
N GLN A 69 16.92 3.33 -3.77
CA GLN A 69 16.44 2.07 -4.32
C GLN A 69 14.93 1.92 -4.13
N VAL A 70 14.27 1.39 -5.16
CA VAL A 70 12.83 1.16 -5.14
C VAL A 70 12.60 -0.33 -4.92
N ILE A 71 11.80 -0.64 -3.91
CA ILE A 71 11.45 -2.02 -3.56
C ILE A 71 9.95 -2.16 -3.74
N LEU A 72 9.52 -3.16 -4.50
CA LEU A 72 8.13 -3.56 -4.60
C LEU A 72 7.92 -4.83 -3.79
N LEU A 73 7.08 -4.72 -2.75
CA LEU A 73 6.64 -5.86 -1.97
C LEU A 73 5.63 -6.70 -2.75
N GLU A 74 5.56 -8.00 -2.42
CA GLU A 74 4.48 -8.84 -2.91
C GLU A 74 3.11 -8.41 -2.36
N ASN A 75 2.04 -8.90 -2.98
CA ASN A 75 0.65 -8.58 -2.72
C ASN A 75 0.27 -8.73 -1.24
N LEU A 76 -0.08 -7.60 -0.61
CA LEU A 76 -0.50 -7.54 0.79
C LEU A 76 -1.67 -8.47 1.13
N ARG A 77 -2.59 -8.71 0.18
CA ARG A 77 -3.76 -9.57 0.40
C ARG A 77 -3.45 -11.07 0.34
N PHE A 78 -2.20 -11.46 0.08
CA PHE A 78 -1.77 -12.84 0.33
C PHE A 78 -1.77 -13.17 1.83
N HIS A 79 -1.76 -12.15 2.69
CA HIS A 79 -1.93 -12.25 4.14
C HIS A 79 -3.38 -11.92 4.51
N ALA A 80 -4.02 -12.80 5.30
CA ALA A 80 -5.40 -12.58 5.76
C ALA A 80 -5.49 -11.35 6.69
N GLU A 81 -4.37 -11.03 7.32
CA GLU A 81 -4.13 -9.95 8.26
C GLU A 81 -4.30 -8.56 7.63
N GLU A 82 -4.14 -8.46 6.30
CA GLU A 82 -4.38 -7.21 5.57
C GLU A 82 -5.86 -6.81 5.61
N GLU A 83 -6.77 -7.73 5.26
CA GLU A 83 -8.22 -7.47 5.26
C GLU A 83 -8.87 -7.81 6.62
N GLY A 84 -8.09 -8.36 7.56
CA GLY A 84 -8.57 -8.87 8.86
C GLY A 84 -9.43 -10.13 8.74
N SER A 85 -9.46 -10.74 7.56
CA SER A 85 -10.22 -11.96 7.28
C SER A 85 -9.81 -12.60 5.95
N SER A 86 -10.03 -13.89 5.84
CA SER A 86 -9.85 -14.71 4.63
C SER A 86 -11.13 -15.49 4.32
N LYS A 87 -11.09 -16.32 3.26
CA LYS A 87 -12.12 -17.32 3.00
C LYS A 87 -11.58 -18.74 3.12
N ASP A 88 -12.35 -19.62 3.77
CA ASP A 88 -12.09 -21.05 3.80
C ASP A 88 -12.38 -21.72 2.44
N ALA A 89 -12.23 -23.04 2.38
CA ALA A 89 -12.43 -23.81 1.16
C ALA A 89 -13.89 -23.75 0.66
N GLU A 90 -14.82 -23.50 1.58
CA GLU A 90 -16.25 -23.38 1.35
C GLU A 90 -16.67 -21.93 1.04
N GLY A 91 -15.73 -20.98 1.03
CA GLY A 91 -15.97 -19.57 0.73
C GLY A 91 -16.54 -18.77 1.89
N LYS A 92 -16.59 -19.33 3.10
CA LYS A 92 -17.05 -18.65 4.31
C LYS A 92 -15.94 -17.78 4.88
N LYS A 93 -16.35 -16.62 5.40
CA LYS A 93 -15.44 -15.63 5.98
C LYS A 93 -14.86 -16.15 7.29
N VAL A 94 -13.53 -16.22 7.36
CA VAL A 94 -12.77 -16.56 8.56
C VAL A 94 -12.05 -15.30 9.02
N LYS A 95 -12.22 -14.92 10.29
CA LYS A 95 -11.57 -13.73 10.84
C LYS A 95 -10.11 -14.07 11.19
N ALA A 96 -9.18 -13.19 10.85
CA ALA A 96 -7.79 -13.32 11.28
C ALA A 96 -7.68 -13.10 12.80
N ASP A 97 -6.72 -13.76 13.45
CA ASP A 97 -6.46 -13.54 14.86
C ASP A 97 -5.96 -12.09 15.07
N LYS A 98 -6.32 -11.50 16.20
CA LYS A 98 -5.92 -10.12 16.51
C LYS A 98 -4.41 -10.01 16.69
N ALA A 99 -3.78 -10.98 17.34
CA ALA A 99 -2.33 -11.00 17.55
C ALA A 99 -1.59 -11.10 16.21
N ASP A 100 -2.10 -11.88 15.25
CA ASP A 100 -1.52 -12.01 13.92
C ASP A 100 -1.65 -10.70 13.12
N VAL A 101 -2.82 -10.05 13.19
CA VAL A 101 -3.01 -8.71 12.60
C VAL A 101 -2.05 -7.68 13.21
N ASP A 102 -1.87 -7.69 14.53
CA ASP A 102 -0.96 -6.77 15.21
C ASP A 102 0.51 -7.06 14.85
N ALA A 103 0.89 -8.34 14.70
CA ALA A 103 2.22 -8.73 14.25
C ALA A 103 2.48 -8.32 12.79
N PHE A 104 1.52 -8.52 11.90
CA PHE A 104 1.60 -8.10 10.50
C PHE A 104 1.79 -6.59 10.37
N ARG A 105 1.02 -5.81 11.13
CA ARG A 105 1.14 -4.34 11.19
C ARG A 105 2.50 -3.87 11.69
N LYS A 106 3.05 -4.53 12.71
CA LYS A 106 4.42 -4.26 13.18
C LYS A 106 5.45 -4.57 12.10
N GLY A 107 5.28 -5.68 11.38
CA GLY A 107 6.12 -6.03 10.24
C GLY A 107 6.12 -4.93 9.18
N LEU A 108 4.94 -4.44 8.76
CA LEU A 108 4.85 -3.32 7.80
C LEU A 108 5.46 -2.02 8.35
N THR A 109 5.25 -1.74 9.64
CA THR A 109 5.79 -0.55 10.31
C THR A 109 7.32 -0.56 10.35
N ALA A 110 7.94 -1.73 10.50
CA ALA A 110 9.39 -1.87 10.55
C ALA A 110 10.10 -1.58 9.20
N LEU A 111 9.36 -1.49 8.09
CA LEU A 111 9.93 -1.33 6.74
C LEU A 111 10.23 0.13 6.35
N GLY A 112 10.00 1.10 7.23
CA GLY A 112 10.32 2.49 6.92
C GLY A 112 10.16 3.43 8.09
N ASP A 113 10.57 4.67 7.87
CA ASP A 113 10.54 5.73 8.89
C ASP A 113 9.36 6.71 8.69
N VAL A 114 8.84 6.78 7.46
CA VAL A 114 7.73 7.64 7.04
C VAL A 114 6.74 6.83 6.21
N TYR A 115 5.45 6.97 6.53
CA TYR A 115 4.37 6.35 5.75
C TYR A 115 3.72 7.37 4.82
N VAL A 116 3.56 7.00 3.55
CA VAL A 116 2.87 7.82 2.54
C VAL A 116 1.74 7.01 1.92
N ASN A 117 0.49 7.42 2.14
CA ASN A 117 -0.67 6.80 1.50
C ASN A 117 -0.98 7.50 0.17
N ASP A 118 -0.83 6.78 -0.94
CA ASP A 118 -1.17 7.26 -2.29
C ASP A 118 -2.32 6.42 -2.93
N ALA A 119 -3.09 5.70 -2.12
CA ALA A 119 -4.14 4.77 -2.54
C ALA A 119 -5.55 5.20 -2.07
N PHE A 120 -6.08 6.27 -2.66
CA PHE A 120 -7.41 6.80 -2.27
C PHE A 120 -8.54 5.78 -2.42
N GLY A 121 -8.50 4.97 -3.49
CA GLY A 121 -9.51 3.95 -3.76
C GLY A 121 -9.67 2.90 -2.66
N THR A 122 -8.73 2.78 -1.73
CA THR A 122 -8.75 1.82 -0.62
C THR A 122 -8.91 2.50 0.75
N ALA A 123 -8.91 3.84 0.80
CA ALA A 123 -9.01 4.61 2.04
C ALA A 123 -10.34 4.41 2.80
N HIS A 124 -11.38 3.91 2.12
CA HIS A 124 -12.66 3.57 2.74
C HIS A 124 -12.61 2.29 3.60
N ARG A 125 -11.48 1.59 3.68
CA ARG A 125 -11.33 0.32 4.39
C ARG A 125 -10.35 0.44 5.56
N ALA A 126 -10.72 -0.16 6.69
CA ALA A 126 -9.87 -0.26 7.88
C ALA A 126 -8.85 -1.42 7.80
N HIS A 127 -8.22 -1.58 6.64
CA HIS A 127 -7.20 -2.62 6.40
C HIS A 127 -5.87 -2.28 7.07
N SER A 128 -5.03 -3.28 7.30
CA SER A 128 -3.74 -3.11 7.99
C SER A 128 -2.82 -2.10 7.29
N SER A 129 -2.72 -2.13 5.97
CA SER A 129 -1.93 -1.15 5.21
C SER A 129 -2.46 0.29 5.27
N MET A 130 -3.74 0.50 5.61
CA MET A 130 -4.38 1.82 5.64
C MET A 130 -4.35 2.46 7.03
N VAL A 131 -4.55 1.67 8.08
CA VAL A 131 -4.69 2.18 9.46
C VAL A 131 -3.68 1.60 10.45
N GLY A 132 -2.92 0.59 10.04
CA GLY A 132 -2.07 -0.20 10.93
C GLY A 132 -0.58 0.15 10.91
N VAL A 133 -0.12 1.00 9.99
CA VAL A 133 1.27 1.45 9.96
C VAL A 133 1.47 2.55 11.01
N ASP A 134 2.24 2.22 12.06
CA ASP A 134 2.41 3.08 13.23
C ASP A 134 3.75 3.83 13.20
N LEU A 135 3.85 4.75 12.23
CA LEU A 135 4.97 5.67 12.10
C LEU A 135 4.58 7.08 12.55
N PRO A 136 5.51 7.84 13.15
CA PRO A 136 5.24 9.19 13.65
C PRO A 136 4.83 10.14 12.52
N GLN A 137 5.35 9.93 11.31
CA GLN A 137 5.03 10.73 10.13
C GLN A 137 4.18 9.92 9.15
N LYS A 138 2.96 10.39 8.93
CA LYS A 138 1.99 9.84 7.97
C LYS A 138 1.53 10.96 7.06
N ALA A 139 1.74 10.80 5.75
CA ALA A 139 1.40 11.80 4.75
C ALA A 139 0.52 11.22 3.65
N ALA A 140 -0.22 12.10 2.97
CA ALA A 140 -0.85 11.77 1.71
C ALA A 140 0.16 11.90 0.57
N GLY A 141 0.20 10.92 -0.33
CA GLY A 141 0.88 11.05 -1.61
C GLY A 141 0.13 12.04 -2.52
N PHE A 142 0.72 12.38 -3.67
CA PHE A 142 0.15 13.42 -4.53
C PHE A 142 -1.21 13.06 -5.13
N LEU A 143 -1.49 11.77 -5.37
CA LEU A 143 -2.79 11.32 -5.87
C LEU A 143 -3.84 11.52 -4.77
N VAL A 144 -3.61 10.97 -3.57
CA VAL A 144 -4.54 11.13 -2.45
C VAL A 144 -4.71 12.60 -2.06
N LYS A 145 -3.63 13.38 -2.03
CA LYS A 145 -3.68 14.83 -1.78
C LYS A 145 -4.62 15.52 -2.77
N LYS A 146 -4.49 15.22 -4.07
CA LYS A 146 -5.36 15.79 -5.09
C LYS A 146 -6.81 15.40 -4.88
N GLU A 147 -7.12 14.12 -4.63
CA GLU A 147 -8.48 13.67 -4.34
C GLU A 147 -9.08 14.46 -3.16
N LEU A 148 -8.35 14.53 -2.03
CA LEU A 148 -8.80 15.27 -0.84
C LEU A 148 -9.01 16.75 -1.11
N GLU A 149 -8.12 17.42 -1.85
CA GLU A 149 -8.27 18.84 -2.18
C GLU A 149 -9.51 19.13 -3.03
N TYR A 150 -9.81 18.26 -4.00
CA TYR A 150 -10.99 18.44 -4.85
C TYR A 150 -12.29 18.12 -4.09
N PHE A 151 -12.31 17.06 -3.28
CA PHE A 151 -13.47 16.74 -2.44
C PHE A 151 -13.72 17.80 -1.37
N ALA A 152 -12.69 18.31 -0.70
CA ALA A 152 -12.83 19.36 0.31
C ALA A 152 -13.47 20.63 -0.29
N LYS A 153 -13.02 21.03 -1.49
CA LYS A 153 -13.65 22.15 -2.22
C LYS A 153 -15.13 21.91 -2.51
N ALA A 154 -15.54 20.68 -2.81
CA ALA A 154 -16.95 20.39 -3.13
C ALA A 154 -17.82 20.18 -1.89
N LEU A 155 -17.29 19.59 -0.82
CA LEU A 155 -18.06 19.10 0.32
C LEU A 155 -17.98 20.00 1.55
N GLU A 156 -16.85 20.67 1.79
CA GLU A 156 -16.64 21.48 3.00
C GLU A 156 -16.95 22.97 2.75
N SER A 157 -16.49 23.52 1.63
CA SER A 157 -16.69 24.94 1.30
C SER A 157 -16.89 25.18 -0.20
N PRO A 158 -17.98 24.66 -0.79
CA PRO A 158 -18.25 24.81 -2.22
C PRO A 158 -18.53 26.25 -2.60
N ALA A 159 -17.83 26.72 -3.63
CA ALA A 159 -18.20 27.92 -4.36
C ALA A 159 -19.61 27.70 -4.95
N ARG A 160 -20.52 28.64 -4.69
CA ARG A 160 -21.92 28.57 -5.13
C ARG A 160 -22.14 29.40 -6.40
N PRO A 161 -23.04 28.99 -7.30
CA PRO A 161 -23.93 27.82 -7.20
C PRO A 161 -23.19 26.48 -7.40
N PHE A 162 -23.50 25.49 -6.54
CA PHE A 162 -22.96 24.14 -6.62
C PHE A 162 -24.02 23.19 -7.19
N LEU A 163 -23.67 22.49 -8.28
CA LEU A 163 -24.55 21.59 -9.01
C LEU A 163 -24.01 20.16 -8.91
N ALA A 164 -24.87 19.21 -8.54
CA ALA A 164 -24.59 17.79 -8.64
C ALA A 164 -25.38 17.20 -9.81
N ILE A 165 -24.68 16.59 -10.77
CA ILE A 165 -25.29 15.86 -11.88
C ILE A 165 -25.18 14.38 -11.56
N LEU A 166 -26.32 13.74 -11.35
CA LEU A 166 -26.41 12.30 -11.06
C LEU A 166 -27.03 11.59 -12.25
N GLY A 167 -26.47 10.45 -12.62
CA GLY A 167 -26.95 9.59 -13.69
C GLY A 167 -26.46 8.16 -13.47
N GLY A 168 -27.18 7.21 -14.04
CA GLY A 168 -26.99 5.76 -13.88
C GLY A 168 -28.20 5.03 -14.44
#